data_AF-A0AAD9IT36-F1
#
_entry.id   AF-A0AAD9IT36-F1
#
_cell.length_a   1.000
_cell.length_b   1.000
_cell.length_c   1.000
_cell.angle_alpha   90.00
_cell.angle_beta   90.00
_cell.angle_gamma   90.00
#
_symmetry.space_group_name_H-M   'P 1'
#
loop_
_entity.id
_entity.type
_entity.pdbx_description
1 polymer ?
#
loop_
_entity_poly.entity_id
_entity_poly.type
_entity_poly.pdbx_seq_one_letter_code
_entity_poly.pdbx_strand_id
1 'polypeptide(L)'
;TYVNIFNKVKREAKIIYYKTTLEENKQNSNQFWKVLKQAIGKGNNQSNFPHYFNIENSTVSNKIGMADAFNKFFVNIGLNLSHNVPNSNRLCDTYMPNHNVKSMFLTPLIAFDILDVTRKTKT
;
A
#
# COMPACT_ATOMS: atom_id res chain seq x y z
N THR A 1 -21.49 11.16 -33.37
CA THR A 1 -22.59 11.16 -32.37
C THR A 1 -22.92 9.75 -31.88
N TYR A 2 -23.20 8.78 -32.76
CA TYR A 2 -23.50 7.39 -32.39
C TYR A 2 -22.38 6.64 -31.65
N VAL A 3 -21.12 6.81 -32.04
CA VAL A 3 -19.97 6.14 -31.39
C VAL A 3 -19.86 6.53 -29.91
N ASN A 4 -20.10 7.79 -29.58
CA ASN A 4 -20.05 8.28 -28.21
C ASN A 4 -21.19 7.70 -27.36
N ILE A 5 -22.40 7.62 -27.94
CA ILE A 5 -23.57 7.01 -27.30
C ILE A 5 -23.32 5.51 -27.06
N PHE A 6 -22.83 4.80 -28.08
CA PHE A 6 -22.49 3.38 -27.96
C PHE A 6 -21.44 3.14 -26.88
N ASN A 7 -20.34 3.91 -26.86
CA ASN A 7 -19.30 3.78 -25.85
C ASN A 7 -19.82 4.09 -24.44
N LYS A 8 -20.73 5.06 -24.30
CA LYS A 8 -21.40 5.38 -23.03
C LYS A 8 -22.23 4.19 -22.54
N VAL A 9 -23.14 3.67 -23.36
CA VAL A 9 -24.00 2.52 -23.02
C VAL A 9 -23.16 1.29 -22.69
N LYS A 10 -22.11 1.02 -23.46
CA LYS A 10 -21.17 -0.07 -23.23
C LYS A 10 -20.49 0.05 -21.86
N ARG A 11 -20.09 1.26 -21.45
CA ARG A 11 -19.46 1.50 -20.15
C ARG A 11 -20.46 1.32 -19.00
N GLU A 12 -21.67 1.84 -19.15
CA GLU A 12 -22.74 1.69 -18.16
C GLU A 12 -23.11 0.22 -17.94
N ALA A 13 -23.29 -0.54 -19.02
CA ALA A 13 -23.56 -1.98 -18.95
C ALA A 13 -22.47 -2.75 -18.20
N LYS A 14 -21.19 -2.42 -18.45
CA LYS A 14 -20.05 -3.02 -17.73
C LYS A 14 -20.08 -2.70 -16.23
N ILE A 15 -20.36 -1.45 -15.87
CA ILE A 15 -20.43 -1.03 -14.47
C ILE A 15 -21.55 -1.78 -13.74
N ILE A 16 -22.73 -1.86 -14.37
CA ILE A 16 -23.88 -2.57 -13.81
C ILE A 16 -23.53 -4.04 -13.57
N TYR A 17 -22.97 -4.72 -14.59
CA TYR A 17 -22.56 -6.12 -14.48
C TYR A 17 -21.60 -6.37 -13.30
N TYR A 18 -20.50 -5.63 -13.21
CA TYR A 18 -19.54 -5.87 -12.13
C TYR A 18 -20.12 -5.51 -10.76
N LYS A 19 -20.97 -4.49 -10.67
CA LYS A 19 -21.64 -4.12 -9.41
C LYS A 19 -22.57 -5.24 -8.94
N THR A 20 -23.42 -5.78 -9.81
CA THR A 20 -24.36 -6.85 -9.45
C THR A 20 -23.61 -8.12 -9.07
N THR A 21 -22.61 -8.53 -9.85
CA THR A 21 -21.85 -9.75 -9.57
C THR A 21 -21.03 -9.64 -8.28
N LEU A 22 -20.50 -8.46 -7.93
CA LEU A 22 -19.81 -8.26 -6.64
C LEU A 22 -20.76 -8.36 -5.45
N GLU A 23 -21.97 -7.78 -5.56
CA GLU A 23 -22.99 -7.86 -4.51
C GLU A 23 -23.47 -9.30 -4.28
N GLU A 24 -23.70 -10.07 -5.36
CA GLU A 24 -24.08 -11.49 -5.29
C GLU A 24 -23.01 -12.34 -4.59
N ASN A 25 -21.73 -11.98 -4.77
CA ASN A 25 -20.60 -12.73 -4.22
C ASN A 25 -20.09 -12.17 -2.87
N LYS A 26 -20.77 -11.20 -2.24
CA LYS A 26 -20.28 -10.54 -1.01
C LYS A 26 -20.03 -11.48 0.17
N GLN A 27 -20.75 -12.61 0.23
CA GLN A 27 -20.58 -13.65 1.27
C GLN A 27 -19.53 -14.70 0.90
N ASN A 28 -19.07 -14.71 -0.36
CA ASN A 28 -18.06 -15.64 -0.87
C ASN A 28 -16.79 -14.88 -1.26
N SER A 29 -15.92 -14.63 -0.27
CA SER A 29 -14.69 -13.86 -0.44
C SER A 29 -13.83 -14.35 -1.62
N ASN A 30 -13.73 -15.67 -1.82
CA ASN A 30 -12.95 -16.24 -2.93
C ASN A 30 -13.49 -15.83 -4.30
N GLN A 31 -14.80 -15.89 -4.50
CA GLN A 31 -15.43 -15.49 -5.76
C GLN A 31 -15.47 -13.97 -5.92
N PHE A 32 -15.73 -13.24 -4.84
CA PHE A 32 -15.67 -11.77 -4.82
C PHE A 32 -14.32 -11.27 -5.34
N TRP A 33 -13.21 -11.81 -4.79
CA TRP A 33 -11.87 -11.43 -5.22
C TRP A 33 -11.56 -11.83 -6.67
N LYS A 34 -12.11 -12.93 -7.18
CA LYS A 34 -11.98 -13.30 -8.60
C LYS A 34 -12.67 -12.28 -9.52
N VAL A 35 -13.91 -11.92 -9.20
CA VAL A 35 -14.70 -10.93 -9.96
C VAL A 35 -14.06 -9.55 -9.91
N LEU A 36 -13.61 -9.12 -8.72
CA LEU A 36 -12.95 -7.82 -8.54
C LEU A 36 -11.67 -7.71 -9.35
N LYS A 37 -10.84 -8.76 -9.34
CA LYS A 37 -9.60 -8.85 -10.15
C LYS A 37 -9.88 -8.67 -11.64
N GLN A 38 -10.94 -9.31 -12.15
CA GLN A 38 -11.38 -9.12 -13.53
C GLN A 38 -11.83 -7.67 -13.80
N ALA A 39 -12.61 -7.08 -12.90
CA ALA A 39 -13.14 -5.72 -13.04
C ALA A 39 -12.03 -4.66 -13.16
N ILE A 40 -10.95 -4.79 -12.38
CA ILE A 40 -9.82 -3.85 -12.37
C ILE A 40 -8.75 -4.17 -13.43
N GLY A 41 -9.00 -5.14 -14.32
CA GLY A 41 -8.02 -5.56 -15.34
C GLY A 41 -6.78 -6.28 -14.79
N LYS A 42 -6.79 -6.65 -13.51
CA LYS A 42 -5.78 -7.54 -12.92
C LYS A 42 -6.22 -8.99 -13.11
N GLY A 43 -6.21 -9.44 -14.37
CA GLY A 43 -6.41 -10.85 -14.69
C GLY A 43 -5.31 -11.74 -14.12
N ASN A 44 -5.28 -13.01 -14.54
CA ASN A 44 -4.17 -13.93 -14.26
C ASN A 44 -2.92 -13.52 -15.06
N ASN A 45 -2.45 -12.29 -14.85
CA ASN A 45 -1.16 -11.82 -15.32
C ASN A 45 -0.12 -12.59 -14.50
N GLN A 46 0.19 -13.80 -14.96
CA GLN A 46 1.45 -14.45 -14.64
C GLN A 46 2.52 -13.59 -15.31
N SER A 47 2.84 -12.44 -14.72
CA SER A 47 4.03 -11.72 -15.09
C SER A 47 5.17 -12.67 -14.73
N ASN A 48 5.80 -13.26 -15.74
CA ASN A 48 6.99 -14.05 -15.53
C ASN A 48 7.99 -13.19 -14.75
N PHE A 49 8.73 -13.84 -13.87
CA PHE A 49 9.82 -13.17 -13.18
C PHE A 49 10.74 -12.53 -14.25
N PRO A 50 11.08 -11.24 -14.11
CA PRO A 50 11.89 -10.55 -15.11
C PRO A 50 13.22 -11.29 -15.33
N HIS A 51 13.56 -11.52 -16.59
CA HIS A 51 14.79 -12.23 -16.96
C HIS A 51 16.07 -11.46 -16.60
N TYR A 52 15.95 -10.13 -16.49
CA TYR A 52 17.05 -9.25 -16.12
C TYR A 52 16.54 -7.97 -15.46
N PHE A 53 17.41 -7.31 -14.71
CA PHE A 53 17.23 -5.96 -14.20
C PHE A 53 18.33 -5.05 -14.73
N ASN A 54 18.02 -3.77 -14.93
CA ASN A 54 19.02 -2.75 -15.21
C ASN A 54 19.34 -1.99 -13.92
N ILE A 55 20.57 -2.12 -13.44
CA ILE A 55 21.10 -1.51 -12.23
C ILE A 55 22.31 -0.67 -12.64
N GLU A 56 22.28 0.64 -12.43
CA GLU A 56 23.43 1.54 -12.71
C GLU A 56 24.03 1.34 -14.13
N ASN A 57 23.18 1.26 -15.16
CA ASN A 57 23.53 0.97 -16.57
C ASN A 57 24.11 -0.42 -16.86
N SER A 58 24.05 -1.34 -15.90
CA SER A 58 24.43 -2.75 -16.07
C SER A 58 23.22 -3.67 -16.06
N THR A 59 23.19 -4.63 -16.96
CA THR A 59 22.12 -5.63 -17.03
C THR A 59 22.49 -6.87 -16.22
N VAL A 60 21.72 -7.16 -15.18
CA VAL A 60 21.92 -8.31 -14.29
C VAL A 60 20.83 -9.35 -14.53
N SER A 61 21.21 -10.53 -15.00
CA SER A 61 20.30 -11.66 -15.29
C SER A 61 20.41 -12.83 -14.30
N ASN A 62 21.47 -12.86 -13.47
CA ASN A 62 21.65 -13.87 -12.43
C ASN A 62 20.82 -13.53 -11.18
N LYS A 63 20.03 -14.49 -10.68
CA LYS A 63 19.21 -14.36 -9.46
C LYS A 63 19.98 -13.91 -8.23
N ILE A 64 21.22 -14.41 -8.03
CA ILE A 64 22.07 -14.01 -6.90
C ILE A 64 22.46 -12.55 -7.06
N GLY A 65 22.94 -12.15 -8.24
CA GLY A 65 23.30 -10.77 -8.53
C GLY A 65 22.12 -9.81 -8.38
N MET A 66 20.91 -10.24 -8.75
CA MET A 66 19.68 -9.46 -8.51
C MET A 66 19.41 -9.29 -7.02
N ALA A 67 19.47 -10.37 -6.23
CA ALA A 67 19.26 -10.32 -4.79
C ALA A 67 20.29 -9.42 -4.08
N ASP A 68 21.57 -9.54 -4.45
CA ASP A 68 22.65 -8.71 -3.92
C ASP A 68 22.44 -7.24 -4.28
N ALA A 69 22.01 -6.93 -5.50
CA ALA A 69 21.69 -5.58 -5.91
C ALA A 69 20.51 -4.98 -5.12
N PHE A 70 19.45 -5.77 -4.89
CA PHE A 70 18.33 -5.36 -4.03
C PHE A 70 18.79 -5.08 -2.61
N ASN A 71 19.60 -5.96 -2.03
CA ASN A 71 20.16 -5.79 -0.69
C ASN A 71 21.00 -4.52 -0.62
N LYS A 72 21.91 -4.32 -1.58
CA LYS A 72 22.75 -3.11 -1.68
C LYS A 72 21.88 -1.86 -1.78
N PHE A 73 20.81 -1.88 -2.58
CA PHE A 73 19.89 -0.75 -2.70
C PHE A 73 19.19 -0.43 -1.37
N PHE A 74 18.51 -1.41 -0.75
CA PHE A 74 17.70 -1.18 0.44
C PHE A 74 18.52 -0.91 1.70
N VAL A 75 19.73 -1.45 1.82
CA VAL A 75 20.65 -1.11 2.92
C VAL A 75 21.14 0.33 2.80
N ASN A 76 21.43 0.79 1.58
CA ASN A 76 22.03 2.11 1.36
C ASN A 76 21.02 3.23 1.10
N ILE A 77 19.73 2.92 0.89
CA ILE A 77 18.73 3.94 0.54
C ILE A 77 18.67 5.07 1.57
N GLY A 78 18.72 4.75 2.87
CA GLY A 78 18.71 5.75 3.94
C GLY A 78 19.93 6.67 3.91
N LEU A 79 21.12 6.09 3.74
CA LEU A 79 22.38 6.84 3.64
C LEU A 79 22.39 7.73 2.39
N ASN A 80 22.00 7.18 1.25
CA ASN A 80 21.94 7.90 -0.02
C ASN A 80 20.92 9.04 0.02
N LEU A 81 19.76 8.85 0.65
CA LEU A 81 18.80 9.94 0.85
C LEU A 81 19.36 11.00 1.79
N SER A 82 19.93 10.59 2.92
CA SER A 82 20.53 11.49 3.92
C SER A 82 21.58 12.42 3.31
N HIS A 83 22.49 11.90 2.49
CA HIS A 83 23.50 12.72 1.81
C HIS A 83 22.91 13.77 0.85
N ASN A 84 21.71 13.53 0.33
CA ASN A 84 21.02 14.45 -0.56
C ASN A 84 20.10 15.42 0.20
N VAL A 85 19.90 15.25 1.51
CA VAL A 85 19.15 16.21 2.33
C VAL A 85 20.03 17.45 2.50
N PRO A 86 19.56 18.66 2.10
CA PRO A 86 20.31 19.87 2.29
C PRO A 86 20.55 20.14 3.78
N ASN A 87 21.77 20.55 4.12
CA ASN A 87 22.08 21.00 5.47
C ASN A 87 21.23 22.24 5.80
N SER A 88 20.48 22.18 6.89
CA SER A 88 19.70 23.30 7.41
C SER A 88 20.41 23.88 8.63
N ASN A 89 20.65 25.19 8.63
CA ASN A 89 21.12 25.92 9.81
C ASN A 89 20.01 26.17 10.85
N ARG A 90 18.76 25.78 10.54
CA ARG A 90 17.63 25.91 11.45
C ARG A 90 17.47 24.63 12.26
N LEU A 91 17.40 24.79 13.58
CA LEU A 91 17.10 23.70 14.51
C LEU A 91 15.69 23.18 14.30
N CYS A 92 15.46 21.90 14.59
CA CYS A 92 14.15 21.25 14.52
C CYS A 92 13.09 22.06 15.32
N ASP A 93 13.51 22.59 16.46
CA ASP A 93 12.69 23.39 17.39
C ASP A 93 12.10 24.65 16.74
N THR A 94 12.71 25.16 15.66
CA THR A 94 12.18 26.33 14.93
C THR A 94 10.90 25.98 14.17
N TYR A 95 10.68 24.71 13.84
CA TYR A 95 9.50 24.22 13.15
C TYR A 95 8.50 23.53 14.08
N MET A 96 8.92 23.19 15.30
CA MET A 96 8.04 22.58 16.30
C MET A 96 7.30 23.68 17.08
N PRO A 97 5.96 23.67 17.10
CA PRO A 97 5.22 24.56 17.98
C PRO A 97 5.50 24.21 19.46
N ASN A 98 5.25 25.16 20.36
CA ASN A 98 5.36 24.94 21.81
C ASN A 98 4.67 23.62 22.22
N HIS A 99 5.29 22.90 23.15
CA HIS A 99 4.79 21.60 23.61
C HIS A 99 3.32 21.71 24.02
N ASN A 100 2.48 20.85 23.45
CA ASN A 100 1.08 20.79 23.82
C ASN A 100 0.95 20.29 25.26
N VAL A 101 0.54 21.19 26.17
CA VAL A 101 0.28 20.88 27.58
C VAL A 101 -0.79 19.79 27.78
N LYS A 102 -1.61 19.51 26.76
CA LYS A 102 -2.57 18.40 26.71
C LYS A 102 -2.03 17.23 25.86
N SER A 103 -0.78 16.82 26.10
CA SER A 103 -0.21 15.66 25.43
C SER A 103 -0.75 14.36 26.03
N MET A 104 -0.93 13.35 25.18
CA MET A 104 -1.27 11.99 25.61
C MET A 104 0.02 11.24 25.92
N PHE A 105 0.10 10.68 27.13
CA PHE A 105 1.19 9.80 27.53
C PHE A 105 0.62 8.40 27.72
N LEU A 106 1.35 7.40 27.22
CA LEU A 106 1.04 6.01 27.53
C LEU A 106 1.58 5.71 28.92
N THR A 107 0.67 5.52 29.87
CA THR A 107 1.03 5.01 31.19
C THR A 107 1.21 3.49 31.09
N PRO A 108 2.13 2.91 31.89
CA PRO A 108 2.28 1.46 31.97
C PRO A 108 0.93 0.80 32.28
N LEU A 109 0.55 -0.18 31.47
CA LEU A 109 -0.71 -0.89 31.62
C LEU A 109 -0.58 -1.94 32.72
N ILE A 110 -1.43 -1.88 33.74
CA ILE A 110 -1.49 -2.92 34.79
C ILE A 110 -2.63 -3.89 34.52
N ALA A 111 -2.52 -5.11 35.06
CA ALA A 111 -3.52 -6.17 34.88
C ALA A 111 -4.95 -5.72 35.28
N PHE A 112 -5.05 -4.79 36.23
CA PHE A 112 -6.31 -4.18 36.63
C PHE A 112 -6.98 -3.40 35.50
N ASP A 113 -6.23 -2.60 34.73
CA ASP A 113 -6.76 -1.78 33.63
C ASP A 113 -7.37 -2.65 32.53
N ILE A 114 -6.73 -3.79 32.26
CA ILE A 114 -7.21 -4.78 31.29
C ILE A 114 -8.55 -5.36 31.75
N LEU A 115 -8.65 -5.76 33.03
CA LEU A 115 -9.88 -6.31 33.59
C LEU A 115 -11.03 -5.29 33.59
N ASP A 116 -10.74 -4.02 33.90
CA ASP A 116 -11.73 -2.94 33.90
C ASP A 116 -12.29 -2.68 32.48
N VAL A 117 -11.41 -2.58 31.48
CA VAL A 117 -11.81 -2.40 30.08
C VAL A 117 -12.65 -3.60 29.59
N THR A 118 -12.19 -4.83 29.87
CA THR A 118 -12.87 -6.06 29.42
C THR A 118 -14.27 -6.20 30.01
N ARG A 119 -14.47 -5.74 31.25
CA ARG A 119 -15.79 -5.72 31.91
C ARG A 119 -16.71 -4.67 31.27
N LYS A 120 -16.18 -3.49 30.94
CA LYS A 120 -16.95 -2.41 30.29
C LYS A 120 -17.35 -2.73 28.85
N THR A 121 -16.57 -3.53 28.13
CA THR A 121 -16.84 -3.90 26.74
C THR A 121 -17.74 -5.13 26.57
N LYS A 122 -18.07 -5.83 27.66
CA LYS A 122 -19.10 -6.89 27.67
C LYS A 122 -20.49 -6.25 27.79
N THR A 123 -20.94 -5.60 26.72
CA THR A 123 -22.36 -5.34 26.43
C THR A 123 -22.70 -6.12 25.16
#